data_AF-G5EEV5-F1
#
_entry.id   AF-G5EEV5-F1
#
_cell.length_a   1.000
_cell.length_b   1.000
_cell.length_c   1.000
_cell.angle_alpha   90.00
_cell.angle_beta   90.00
_cell.angle_gamma   90.00
#
_symmetry.space_group_name_H-M   'P 1'
#
loop_
_entity.id
_entity.type
_entity.pdbx_description
1 polymer ?
#
loop_
_entity_poly.entity_id
_entity_poly.type
_entity_poly.pdbx_seq_one_letter_code
_entity_poly.pdbx_strand_id
1 'polypeptide(L)'
;MTAPSAPCAQAPQLTRRWAKIVVENRTGSHFKIQVLHEYTGEQTNDSGYIDFKPDDRITVFEKIYYNTGFFTTGVDNWKVHGTKLIQVETEGTIARNIFGKFFVDGLPYSTGHGAFAKWKKHTLRADDDGQETVIKVFQTEVQFISPSGRSVTTFNTLGENILPFSQNPQKQ
;
A
#
# COMPACT_ATOMS: atom_id res chain seq x y z
N MET A 1 -39.36 -44.40 8.28
CA MET A 1 -39.11 -43.38 7.23
C MET A 1 -38.02 -42.46 7.74
N THR A 2 -36.77 -42.72 7.35
CA THR A 2 -35.61 -41.87 7.66
C THR A 2 -35.25 -41.09 6.40
N ALA A 3 -35.26 -39.76 6.48
CA ALA A 3 -34.84 -38.91 5.38
C ALA A 3 -33.33 -39.08 5.14
N PRO A 4 -32.86 -39.09 3.87
CA PRO A 4 -31.43 -39.09 3.60
C PRO A 4 -30.83 -37.74 4.01
N SER A 5 -29.82 -37.79 4.87
CA SER A 5 -28.98 -36.65 5.21
C SER A 5 -28.32 -36.11 3.95
N ALA A 6 -28.51 -34.83 3.65
CA ALA A 6 -27.81 -34.16 2.56
C ALA A 6 -26.28 -34.28 2.75
N PRO A 7 -25.51 -34.55 1.67
CA PRO A 7 -24.06 -34.55 1.76
C PRO A 7 -23.57 -33.15 2.14
N CYS A 8 -22.81 -33.06 3.23
CA CYS A 8 -22.13 -31.85 3.65
C CYS A 8 -21.19 -31.42 2.51
N ALA A 9 -21.45 -30.29 1.86
CA ALA A 9 -20.62 -29.81 0.76
C ALA A 9 -19.17 -29.70 1.23
N GLN A 10 -18.27 -30.47 0.62
CA GLN A 10 -16.85 -30.46 0.96
C GLN A 10 -16.31 -29.04 0.71
N ALA A 11 -15.76 -28.41 1.76
CA ALA A 11 -15.19 -27.07 1.65
C ALA A 11 -14.16 -27.04 0.51
N PRO A 12 -14.16 -25.99 -0.34
CA PRO A 12 -13.22 -25.92 -1.45
C PRO A 12 -11.78 -25.99 -0.94
N GLN A 13 -10.98 -26.87 -1.55
CA GLN A 13 -9.58 -27.08 -1.18
C GLN A 13 -8.71 -25.84 -1.45
N LEU A 14 -9.03 -25.14 -2.54
CA LEU A 14 -8.47 -23.86 -2.95
C LEU A 14 -9.57 -23.06 -3.65
N THR A 15 -9.70 -21.78 -3.30
CA THR A 15 -10.60 -20.82 -3.94
C THR A 15 -9.82 -19.58 -4.31
N ARG A 16 -9.79 -19.28 -5.62
CA ARG A 16 -9.28 -18.03 -6.17
C ARG A 16 -10.23 -16.90 -5.83
N ARG A 17 -9.70 -15.83 -5.25
CA ARG A 17 -10.43 -14.65 -4.80
C ARG A 17 -9.76 -13.38 -5.30
N TRP A 18 -10.42 -12.25 -5.16
CA TRP A 18 -9.84 -10.96 -5.49
C TRP A 18 -10.28 -9.87 -4.52
N ALA A 19 -9.48 -8.82 -4.39
CA ALA A 19 -9.84 -7.62 -3.63
C ALA A 19 -9.50 -6.36 -4.41
N LYS A 20 -10.26 -5.29 -4.18
CA LYS A 20 -9.95 -3.94 -4.68
C LYS A 20 -9.05 -3.23 -3.69
N ILE A 21 -8.01 -2.55 -4.17
CA ILE A 21 -7.05 -1.84 -3.32
C ILE A 21 -7.19 -0.34 -3.51
N VAL A 22 -7.44 0.34 -2.40
CA VAL A 22 -7.56 1.80 -2.34
C VAL A 22 -6.48 2.35 -1.42
N VAL A 23 -5.83 3.43 -1.83
CA VAL A 23 -4.88 4.16 -0.99
C VAL A 23 -5.51 5.46 -0.51
N GLU A 24 -5.36 5.77 0.77
CA GLU A 24 -5.69 7.07 1.36
C GLU A 24 -4.41 7.77 1.81
N ASN A 25 -4.16 8.97 1.27
CA ASN A 25 -3.05 9.80 1.69
C ASN A 25 -3.40 10.58 2.96
N ARG A 26 -3.03 10.04 4.12
CA ARG A 26 -3.22 10.63 5.45
C ARG A 26 -1.96 11.31 5.99
N THR A 27 -1.00 11.61 5.11
CA THR A 27 0.25 12.28 5.52
C THR A 27 0.06 13.77 5.78
N GLY A 28 -1.02 14.39 5.28
CA GLY A 28 -1.19 15.85 5.29
C GLY A 28 -0.26 16.58 4.32
N SER A 29 0.39 15.86 3.40
CA SER A 29 1.30 16.41 2.38
C SER A 29 1.01 15.80 1.01
N HIS A 30 1.47 16.45 -0.05
CA HIS A 30 1.44 15.85 -1.38
C HIS A 30 2.48 14.72 -1.45
N PHE A 31 2.11 13.59 -2.06
CA PHE A 31 2.98 12.42 -2.17
C PHE A 31 2.83 11.76 -3.54
N LYS A 32 3.91 11.19 -4.05
CA LYS A 32 3.83 10.06 -4.97
C LYS A 32 3.75 8.79 -4.15
N ILE A 33 2.86 7.86 -4.49
CA ILE A 33 2.75 6.57 -3.80
C ILE A 33 2.71 5.45 -4.84
N GLN A 34 3.47 4.38 -4.58
CA GLN A 34 3.45 3.12 -5.32
C GLN A 34 3.11 2.00 -4.34
N VAL A 35 2.18 1.12 -4.74
CA VAL A 35 1.83 -0.09 -4.01
C VAL A 35 2.28 -1.29 -4.82
N LEU A 36 3.01 -2.19 -4.16
CA LEU A 36 3.34 -3.50 -4.69
C LEU A 36 2.63 -4.57 -3.88
N HIS A 37 2.06 -5.55 -4.57
CA HIS A 37 1.42 -6.72 -3.97
C HIS A 37 1.91 -8.00 -4.64
N GLU A 38 2.22 -9.02 -3.85
CA GLU A 38 2.57 -10.34 -4.35
C GLU A 38 1.96 -11.43 -3.47
N TYR A 39 1.07 -12.23 -4.05
CA TYR A 39 0.69 -13.51 -3.47
C TYR A 39 1.79 -14.53 -3.75
N THR A 40 2.17 -15.33 -2.75
CA THR A 40 3.27 -16.30 -2.88
C THR A 40 3.17 -17.15 -4.15
N GLY A 41 4.22 -17.11 -4.98
CA GLY A 41 4.31 -17.90 -6.21
C GLY A 41 3.68 -17.25 -7.43
N GLU A 42 3.13 -16.04 -7.30
CA GLU A 42 2.52 -15.29 -8.39
C GLU A 42 3.36 -14.07 -8.77
N GLN A 43 3.03 -13.47 -9.92
CA GLN A 43 3.68 -12.25 -10.37
C GLN A 43 3.29 -11.08 -9.47
N THR A 44 4.27 -10.23 -9.14
CA THR A 44 4.04 -8.98 -8.43
C THR A 44 3.09 -8.06 -9.21
N ASN A 45 2.02 -7.60 -8.58
CA ASN A 45 1.23 -6.47 -9.03
C ASN A 45 1.94 -5.16 -8.66
N ASP A 46 2.01 -4.22 -9.60
CA ASP A 46 2.65 -2.91 -9.43
C ASP A 46 1.68 -1.81 -9.89
N SER A 47 1.36 -0.86 -9.00
CA SER A 47 0.45 0.25 -9.32
C SER A 47 1.12 1.33 -10.18
N GLY A 48 2.44 1.32 -10.29
CA GLY A 48 3.23 2.51 -10.64
C GLY A 48 3.14 3.59 -9.56
N TYR A 49 3.86 4.69 -9.77
CA TYR A 49 3.73 5.88 -8.91
C TYR A 49 2.53 6.72 -9.33
N ILE A 50 1.66 7.01 -8.38
CA ILE A 50 0.48 7.87 -8.53
C ILE A 50 0.66 9.09 -7.64
N ASP A 51 0.34 10.29 -8.14
CA ASP A 51 0.38 11.53 -7.37
C ASP A 51 -0.91 11.66 -6.51
N PHE A 52 -0.74 11.96 -5.22
CA PHE A 52 -1.81 12.17 -4.23
C PHE A 52 -1.68 13.56 -3.62
N LYS A 53 -2.78 14.31 -3.57
CA LYS A 53 -2.96 15.45 -2.67
C LYS A 53 -3.21 14.97 -1.24
N PRO A 54 -3.08 15.85 -0.22
CA PRO A 54 -3.59 15.55 1.11
C PRO A 54 -5.04 15.08 1.06
N ASP A 55 -5.35 14.00 1.79
CA ASP A 55 -6.67 13.38 1.91
C ASP A 55 -7.25 12.75 0.64
N ASP A 56 -6.48 12.66 -0.44
CA ASP A 56 -6.89 11.91 -1.63
C ASP A 56 -7.11 10.43 -1.28
N ARG A 57 -8.16 9.85 -1.89
CA ARG A 57 -8.52 8.43 -1.84
C ARG A 57 -8.59 7.90 -3.28
N ILE A 58 -7.65 7.07 -3.67
CA ILE A 58 -7.50 6.60 -5.06
C ILE A 58 -7.45 5.07 -5.10
N THR A 59 -8.24 4.46 -5.98
CA THR A 59 -8.12 3.04 -6.30
C THR A 59 -6.84 2.80 -7.09
N VAL A 60 -5.92 1.99 -6.53
CA VAL A 60 -4.63 1.66 -7.16
C VAL A 60 -4.65 0.31 -7.85
N PHE A 61 -5.57 -0.58 -7.45
CA PHE A 61 -5.86 -1.83 -8.16
C PHE A 61 -7.36 -2.11 -8.12
N GLU A 62 -7.99 -2.28 -9.29
CA GLU A 62 -9.39 -2.74 -9.36
C GLU A 62 -9.53 -4.19 -8.88
N LYS A 63 -8.51 -5.02 -9.18
CA LYS A 63 -8.43 -6.41 -8.74
C LYS A 63 -6.97 -6.79 -8.51
N ILE A 64 -6.65 -7.19 -7.29
CA ILE A 64 -5.54 -8.11 -7.02
C ILE A 64 -6.10 -9.47 -6.71
N TYR A 65 -5.34 -10.52 -6.98
CA TYR A 65 -5.81 -11.89 -6.76
C TYR A 65 -5.02 -12.58 -5.66
N TYR A 66 -5.70 -13.46 -4.93
CA TYR A 66 -5.13 -14.28 -3.87
C TYR A 66 -5.90 -15.60 -3.78
N ASN A 67 -5.35 -16.57 -3.05
CA ASN A 67 -6.00 -17.86 -2.83
C ASN A 67 -6.32 -18.05 -1.36
N THR A 68 -7.46 -18.68 -1.10
CA THR A 68 -7.89 -19.14 0.23
C THR A 68 -8.24 -20.62 0.19
N GLY A 69 -8.25 -21.28 1.34
CA GLY A 69 -8.60 -22.70 1.44
C GLY A 69 -7.71 -23.42 2.44
N PHE A 70 -8.09 -24.63 2.83
CA PHE A 70 -7.35 -25.37 3.85
C PHE A 70 -5.90 -25.71 3.43
N PHE A 71 -5.65 -25.85 2.13
CA PHE A 71 -4.33 -26.20 1.59
C PHE A 71 -3.52 -25.00 1.10
N THR A 72 -3.99 -23.77 1.29
CA THR A 72 -3.20 -22.60 0.87
C THR A 72 -2.07 -22.34 1.85
N THR A 73 -0.83 -22.39 1.36
CA THR A 73 0.38 -21.97 2.09
C THR A 73 0.85 -20.57 1.68
N GLY A 74 0.20 -19.97 0.67
CA GLY A 74 0.52 -18.65 0.17
C GLY A 74 0.09 -17.53 1.11
N VAL A 75 0.82 -16.43 1.07
CA VAL A 75 0.56 -15.23 1.86
C VAL A 75 0.65 -14.01 0.96
N ASP A 76 -0.14 -12.99 1.26
CA ASP A 76 -0.10 -11.69 0.60
C ASP A 76 1.03 -10.83 1.17
N ASN A 77 1.99 -10.50 0.31
CA ASN A 77 3.15 -9.68 0.62
C ASN A 77 2.98 -8.29 0.01
N TRP A 78 3.27 -7.27 0.80
CA TRP A 78 3.00 -5.88 0.44
C TRP A 78 4.23 -4.99 0.62
N LYS A 79 4.36 -4.01 -0.26
CA LYS A 79 5.21 -2.83 -0.08
C LYS A 79 4.43 -1.60 -0.45
N VAL A 80 4.67 -0.52 0.30
CA VAL A 80 4.26 0.82 -0.11
C VAL A 80 5.51 1.67 -0.14
N HIS A 81 5.81 2.21 -1.31
CA HIS A 81 6.83 3.23 -1.47
C HIS A 81 6.16 4.59 -1.62
N GLY A 82 6.85 5.64 -1.23
CA GLY A 82 6.40 6.97 -1.56
C GLY A 82 7.53 7.98 -1.66
N THR A 83 7.19 9.16 -2.16
CA THR A 83 8.09 10.30 -2.21
C THR A 83 7.28 11.53 -1.86
N LYS A 84 7.66 12.23 -0.79
CA LYS A 84 7.02 13.48 -0.41
C LYS A 84 7.28 14.52 -1.49
N LEU A 85 6.23 15.19 -1.96
CA LEU A 85 6.33 16.26 -2.96
C LEU A 85 6.51 17.59 -2.23
N ILE A 86 7.64 18.25 -2.47
CA ILE A 86 7.99 19.54 -1.85
C ILE A 86 7.55 20.64 -2.81
N GLN A 87 6.58 21.46 -2.39
CA GLN A 87 6.08 22.57 -3.20
C GLN A 87 7.18 23.63 -3.35
N VAL A 88 7.36 24.12 -4.57
CA VAL A 88 8.28 25.22 -4.91
C VAL A 88 7.50 26.35 -5.58
N GLU A 89 8.04 27.57 -5.54
CA GLU A 89 7.34 28.77 -6.04
C GLU A 89 7.45 28.94 -7.56
N THR A 90 8.52 28.43 -8.17
CA THR A 90 8.83 28.64 -9.58
C THR A 90 8.91 27.35 -10.36
N GLU A 91 8.61 27.45 -11.64
CA GLU A 91 9.00 26.44 -12.60
C GLU A 91 10.52 26.34 -12.64
N GLY A 92 11.03 25.12 -12.64
CA GLY A 92 12.44 24.81 -12.76
C GLY A 92 12.57 23.51 -13.53
N THR A 93 13.77 23.22 -14.06
CA THR A 93 14.01 22.03 -14.89
C THR A 93 13.68 20.70 -14.19
N ILE A 94 13.69 20.69 -12.86
CA ILE A 94 13.35 19.53 -12.03
C ILE A 94 11.94 19.61 -11.41
N ALA A 95 11.31 20.78 -11.45
CA ALA A 95 10.01 20.98 -10.85
C ALA A 95 8.91 20.49 -11.80
N ARG A 96 7.99 19.69 -11.28
CA ARG A 96 6.86 19.15 -12.03
C ARG A 96 5.61 19.94 -11.69
N ASN A 97 4.85 20.34 -12.70
CA ASN A 97 3.54 20.92 -12.48
C ASN A 97 2.55 19.79 -12.15
N ILE A 98 2.07 19.77 -10.91
CA ILE A 98 1.10 18.79 -10.41
C ILE A 98 0.02 19.57 -9.68
N PHE A 99 -1.25 19.31 -9.99
CA PHE A 99 -2.38 20.01 -9.37
C PHE A 99 -2.29 21.56 -9.48
N GLY A 100 -1.71 22.08 -10.57
CA GLY A 100 -1.55 23.52 -10.81
C GLY A 100 -0.47 24.20 -9.97
N LYS A 101 0.38 23.43 -9.28
CA LYS A 101 1.52 23.93 -8.49
C LYS A 101 2.80 23.21 -8.90
N PHE A 102 3.95 23.81 -8.58
CA PHE A 102 5.24 23.21 -8.88
C PHE A 102 5.76 22.41 -7.68
N PHE A 103 6.24 21.19 -7.93
CA PHE A 103 6.79 20.31 -6.92
C PHE A 103 8.11 19.69 -7.35
N VAL A 104 9.03 19.51 -6.41
CA VAL A 104 10.20 18.63 -6.57
C VAL A 104 10.02 17.38 -5.71
N ASP A 105 10.68 16.30 -6.12
CA ASP A 105 10.69 15.05 -5.37
C ASP A 105 11.57 15.23 -4.12
N GLY A 106 11.00 14.99 -2.93
CA GLY A 106 11.73 14.94 -1.67
C GLY A 106 12.38 13.59 -1.41
N LEU A 107 12.69 13.31 -0.14
CA LEU A 107 13.25 12.02 0.25
C LEU A 107 12.26 10.86 -0.04
N PRO A 108 12.75 9.70 -0.51
CA PRO A 108 11.92 8.53 -0.69
C PRO A 108 11.55 7.91 0.67
N TYR A 109 10.42 7.22 0.69
CA TYR A 109 9.87 6.50 1.83
C TYR A 109 9.59 5.05 1.45
N SER A 110 9.70 4.14 2.42
CA SER A 110 9.32 2.74 2.25
C SER A 110 8.70 2.17 3.53
N THR A 111 7.74 1.27 3.34
CA THR A 111 7.22 0.44 4.44
C THR A 111 8.32 -0.38 5.09
N GLY A 112 8.26 -0.51 6.41
CA GLY A 112 9.00 -1.51 7.16
C GLY A 112 8.52 -2.94 6.85
N HIS A 113 9.26 -3.91 7.38
CA HIS A 113 8.95 -5.33 7.24
C HIS A 113 9.38 -6.06 8.51
N GLY A 114 8.89 -7.30 8.70
CA GLY A 114 9.34 -8.13 9.81
C GLY A 114 10.82 -8.48 9.72
N ALA A 115 11.40 -8.96 10.83
CA ALA A 115 12.76 -9.48 10.84
C ALA A 115 12.92 -10.58 9.77
N PHE A 116 14.02 -10.52 9.00
CA PHE A 116 14.34 -11.45 7.90
C PHE A 116 13.36 -11.45 6.71
N ALA A 117 12.33 -10.59 6.71
CA ALA A 117 11.47 -10.37 5.57
C ALA A 117 11.97 -9.21 4.71
N LYS A 118 11.51 -9.12 3.46
CA LYS A 118 11.68 -7.94 2.59
C LYS A 118 10.35 -7.22 2.29
N TRP A 119 9.25 -7.80 2.76
CA TRP A 119 7.88 -7.38 2.48
C TRP A 119 7.06 -7.43 3.76
N LYS A 120 6.06 -6.57 3.86
CA LYS A 120 5.07 -6.60 4.93
C LYS A 120 4.00 -7.62 4.61
N LYS A 121 3.72 -8.56 5.52
CA LYS A 121 2.58 -9.47 5.38
C LYS A 121 1.27 -8.81 5.86
N HIS A 122 0.22 -8.95 5.06
CA HIS A 122 -1.17 -8.65 5.43
C HIS A 122 -2.08 -9.59 4.63
N THR A 123 -2.46 -10.70 5.25
CA THR A 123 -3.17 -11.80 4.58
C THR A 123 -4.62 -11.44 4.31
N LEU A 124 -5.04 -11.58 3.05
CA LEU A 124 -6.43 -11.48 2.64
C LEU A 124 -7.15 -12.81 2.84
N ARG A 125 -8.41 -12.75 3.24
CA ARG A 125 -9.24 -13.90 3.62
C ARG A 125 -10.51 -13.98 2.79
N ALA A 126 -11.30 -15.01 3.03
CA ALA A 126 -12.58 -15.20 2.35
C ALA A 126 -13.52 -13.99 2.51
N ASP A 127 -13.48 -13.33 3.67
CA ASP A 127 -14.30 -12.16 3.98
C ASP A 127 -13.89 -10.90 3.19
N ASP A 128 -12.72 -10.89 2.56
CA ASP A 128 -12.21 -9.77 1.76
C ASP A 128 -12.56 -9.91 0.27
N ASP A 129 -13.20 -11.01 -0.13
CA ASP A 129 -13.47 -11.33 -1.54
C ASP A 129 -14.44 -10.35 -2.16
N GLY A 130 -14.01 -9.69 -3.23
CA GLY A 130 -14.74 -8.64 -3.90
C GLY A 130 -14.84 -7.32 -3.12
N GLN A 131 -14.20 -7.23 -1.95
CA GLN A 131 -14.27 -6.08 -1.07
C GLN A 131 -13.09 -5.13 -1.25
N GLU A 132 -13.19 -3.96 -0.65
CA GLU A 132 -12.10 -2.98 -0.60
C GLU A 132 -11.17 -3.25 0.59
N THR A 133 -9.86 -3.35 0.30
CA THR A 133 -8.80 -3.18 1.29
C THR A 133 -8.22 -1.78 1.16
N VAL A 134 -8.25 -1.03 2.26
CA VAL A 134 -7.77 0.35 2.33
C VAL A 134 -6.37 0.40 2.94
N ILE A 135 -5.43 0.96 2.19
CA ILE A 135 -4.08 1.28 2.62
C ILE A 135 -4.04 2.75 3.02
N LYS A 136 -3.98 3.04 4.32
CA LYS A 136 -3.83 4.41 4.83
C LYS A 136 -2.36 4.71 5.07
N VAL A 137 -1.84 5.75 4.42
CA VAL A 137 -0.44 6.18 4.54
C VAL A 137 -0.36 7.42 5.40
N PHE A 138 0.28 7.31 6.57
CA PHE A 138 0.60 8.42 7.47
C PHE A 138 2.09 8.78 7.36
N GLN A 139 2.52 9.85 8.04
CA GLN A 139 3.92 10.31 7.97
C GLN A 139 4.93 9.24 8.45
N THR A 140 4.57 8.43 9.43
CA THR A 140 5.48 7.47 10.09
C THR A 140 4.99 6.03 10.05
N GLU A 141 3.78 5.77 9.53
CA GLU A 141 3.20 4.43 9.48
C GLU A 141 2.28 4.22 8.27
N VAL A 142 2.12 2.96 7.89
CA VAL A 142 1.14 2.50 6.90
C VAL A 142 0.23 1.47 7.55
N GLN A 143 -1.08 1.64 7.35
CA GLN A 143 -2.11 0.72 7.83
C GLN A 143 -2.77 0.02 6.64
N PHE A 144 -2.81 -1.30 6.68
CA PHE A 144 -3.56 -2.15 5.76
C PHE A 144 -4.84 -2.57 6.47
N ILE A 145 -6.00 -2.23 5.91
CA ILE A 145 -7.31 -2.41 6.54
C ILE A 145 -8.23 -3.13 5.56
N SER A 146 -8.54 -4.39 5.85
CA SER A 146 -9.51 -5.21 5.13
C SER A 146 -10.68 -5.57 6.06
N PRO A 147 -11.83 -6.03 5.54
CA PRO A 147 -12.89 -6.61 6.37
C PRO A 147 -12.39 -7.66 7.37
N SER A 148 -11.41 -8.47 6.98
CA SER A 148 -10.88 -9.56 7.79
C SER A 148 -9.83 -9.15 8.82
N GLY A 149 -9.34 -7.91 8.78
CA GLY A 149 -8.48 -7.39 9.83
C GLY A 149 -7.63 -6.18 9.45
N ARG A 150 -6.77 -5.80 10.39
CA ARG A 150 -5.85 -4.66 10.25
C ARG A 150 -4.42 -5.10 10.49
N SER A 151 -3.49 -4.55 9.72
CA SER A 151 -2.06 -4.66 9.93
C SER A 151 -1.40 -3.29 9.85
N VAL A 152 -0.38 -3.05 10.67
CA VAL A 152 0.35 -1.77 10.70
C VAL A 152 1.84 -2.05 10.50
N THR A 153 2.54 -1.13 9.84
CA THR A 153 4.00 -1.12 9.72
C THR A 153 4.52 0.31 9.68
N THR A 154 5.82 0.51 9.92
CA THR A 154 6.42 1.86 9.84
C THR A 154 6.51 2.33 8.39
N PHE A 155 6.56 3.64 8.20
CA PHE A 155 6.85 4.28 6.92
C PHE A 155 8.11 5.11 7.10
N ASN A 156 9.25 4.56 6.69
CA ASN A 156 10.55 5.12 7.02
C ASN A 156 11.02 6.00 5.87
N THR A 157 11.48 7.21 6.19
CA THR A 157 12.23 8.02 5.24
C THR A 157 13.57 7.34 4.96
N LEU A 158 13.88 7.12 3.69
CA LEU A 158 15.14 6.60 3.24
C LEU A 158 16.09 7.78 3.03
N GLY A 159 17.22 7.80 3.75
CA GLY A 159 18.28 8.77 3.54
C GLY A 159 18.26 10.01 4.44
N GLU A 160 17.50 10.02 5.53
CA GLU A 160 17.52 11.11 6.55
C GLU A 160 18.91 11.39 7.16
N ASN A 161 19.91 10.54 6.91
CA ASN A 161 21.30 10.74 7.34
C ASN A 161 22.30 11.00 6.19
N ILE A 162 21.83 11.21 4.95
CA ILE A 162 22.71 11.29 3.76
C ILE A 162 22.65 12.67 3.08
N LEU A 163 21.71 13.53 3.44
CA LEU A 163 21.62 14.90 2.93
C LEU A 163 21.70 15.92 4.07
N PRO A 164 22.79 16.68 4.20
CA PRO A 164 22.75 17.91 4.97
C PRO A 164 21.94 18.91 4.15
N PHE A 165 20.62 18.95 4.35
CA PHE A 165 19.90 20.17 4.04
C PHE A 165 20.41 21.21 5.02
N SER A 166 21.34 22.00 4.51
CA SER A 166 21.95 23.15 5.14
C SER A 166 20.92 23.91 5.97
N GLN A 167 21.31 24.14 7.22
CA GLN A 167 20.80 25.13 8.15
C GLN A 167 20.12 26.29 7.42
N ASN A 168 18.85 26.52 7.75
CA ASN A 168 18.14 27.72 7.40
C ASN A 168 18.69 28.86 8.29
N PRO A 169 19.48 29.83 7.80
CA PRO A 169 19.95 30.93 8.62
C PRO A 169 19.06 32.14 8.35
N GLN A 170 17.84 32.15 8.92
CA GLN A 170 17.02 33.36 8.99
C GLN A 170 16.30 33.45 10.34
N LYS A 171 17.06 33.83 11.36
CA LYS A 171 16.59 34.61 12.52
C LYS A 171 17.75 35.48 13.03
N GLN A 172 17.94 36.64 12.41
CA GLN A 172 18.39 37.89 13.03
C GLN A 172 17.51 39.00 12.48
#